data_AF-A0A4V6Y7N6-F1
#
_entry.id   AF-A0A4V6Y7N6-F1
#
_cell.length_a   1.000
_cell.length_b   1.000
_cell.length_c   1.000
_cell.angle_alpha   90.00
_cell.angle_beta   90.00
_cell.angle_gamma   90.00
#
_symmetry.space_group_name_H-M   'P 1'
#
loop_
_entity.id
_entity.type
_entity.pdbx_description
1 polymer ?
#
loop_
_entity_poly.entity_id
_entity_poly.type
_entity_poly.pdbx_seq_one_letter_code
_entity_poly.pdbx_strand_id
1 'polypeptide(L)'
;MATHPREPPGPDDGGTALVVVSTESGGGAAAVTFTFDFDAGEFLWKRHGEWVLPFAGRAHLDHDLGGFVGLSKDPDTVGHLCCCDAAFSGTGDGRRPAPAWKLGRENLFGEDPGERHVGATLVHMGGKSRFCLVPCVAVEDDNAGQCYMYRLTTFSLSYGENGDLTTGKSRRVRYYNVPSKASTESLLESPVAFWL
;
A
#
# COMPACT_ATOMS: atom_id res chain seq x y z
N MET A 1 -6.79 45.99 -32.90
CA MET A 1 -7.23 44.92 -31.98
C MET A 1 -5.95 44.31 -31.42
N ALA A 2 -5.53 44.74 -30.23
CA ALA A 2 -4.23 44.37 -29.66
C ALA A 2 -4.31 42.96 -29.06
N THR A 3 -3.42 42.07 -29.50
CA THR A 3 -3.23 40.73 -28.93
C THR A 3 -2.43 40.87 -27.64
N HIS A 4 -3.06 40.61 -26.50
CA HIS A 4 -2.34 40.47 -25.24
C HIS A 4 -1.43 39.21 -25.29
N PRO A 5 -0.19 39.27 -24.78
CA PRO A 5 0.61 38.07 -24.59
C PRO A 5 -0.07 37.16 -23.57
N ARG A 6 -0.19 35.87 -23.88
CA ARG A 6 -0.52 34.86 -22.86
C ARG A 6 0.56 34.91 -21.79
N GLU A 7 0.15 35.15 -20.53
CA GLU A 7 1.00 34.90 -19.38
C GLU A 7 1.55 33.46 -19.46
N PRO A 8 2.83 33.25 -19.12
CA PRO A 8 3.34 31.89 -18.95
C PRO A 8 2.51 31.19 -17.86
N PRO A 9 2.30 29.86 -17.98
CA PRO A 9 1.72 29.11 -16.88
C PRO A 9 2.52 29.43 -15.61
N GLY A 10 1.80 29.71 -14.51
CA GLY A 10 2.42 29.87 -13.20
C GLY A 10 3.28 28.66 -12.85
N PRO A 11 4.18 28.78 -11.85
CA PRO A 11 4.97 27.63 -11.41
C PRO A 11 4.00 26.47 -11.19
N ASP A 12 4.28 25.34 -11.85
CA ASP A 12 3.57 24.08 -11.60
C ASP A 12 3.38 23.95 -10.09
N ASP A 13 2.20 23.52 -9.65
CA ASP A 13 1.99 22.91 -8.34
C ASP A 13 2.79 21.59 -8.34
N GLY A 14 4.12 21.71 -8.46
CA GLY A 14 5.10 20.67 -8.49
C GLY A 14 5.10 20.06 -7.11
N GLY A 15 4.18 19.12 -6.91
CA GLY A 15 4.13 18.31 -5.72
C GLY A 15 5.51 17.72 -5.51
N THR A 16 6.12 18.06 -4.38
CA THR A 16 7.43 17.56 -4.00
C THR A 16 7.46 16.05 -4.17
N ALA A 17 8.32 15.55 -5.06
CA ALA A 17 8.53 14.12 -5.18
C ALA A 17 9.27 13.64 -3.92
N LEU A 18 8.59 12.82 -3.11
CA LEU A 18 9.11 12.30 -1.85
C LEU A 18 9.09 10.77 -1.85
N VAL A 19 10.18 10.14 -1.44
CA VAL A 19 10.18 8.73 -0.99
C VAL A 19 10.10 8.70 0.52
N VAL A 20 9.15 7.95 1.08
CA VAL A 20 9.09 7.67 2.52
C VAL A 20 9.68 6.29 2.78
N VAL A 21 10.64 6.18 3.70
CA VAL A 21 11.27 4.92 4.10
C VAL A 21 11.12 4.75 5.61
N SER A 22 10.55 3.62 6.02
CA SER A 22 10.33 3.26 7.42
C SER A 22 11.04 1.94 7.71
N THR A 23 11.91 1.92 8.71
CA THR A 23 12.72 0.75 9.08
C THR A 23 12.43 0.33 10.51
N GLU A 24 12.12 -0.95 10.69
CA GLU A 24 11.91 -1.55 12.01
C GLU A 24 13.22 -1.85 12.72
N SER A 25 13.16 -1.86 14.04
CA SER A 25 14.29 -2.25 14.88
C SER A 25 14.41 -3.77 14.92
N GLY A 26 15.55 -4.29 14.49
CA GLY A 26 16.05 -5.61 14.89
C GLY A 26 17.29 -5.47 15.79
N GLY A 27 17.47 -6.36 16.77
CA GLY A 27 18.74 -6.49 17.50
C GLY A 27 19.21 -5.26 18.28
N GLY A 28 18.29 -4.47 18.86
CA GLY A 28 18.62 -3.32 19.72
C GLY A 28 18.76 -1.97 19.00
N ALA A 29 18.52 -1.91 17.69
CA ALA A 29 18.42 -0.65 16.94
C ALA A 29 17.12 0.12 17.30
N ALA A 30 16.98 1.37 16.85
CA ALA A 30 15.72 2.10 17.00
C ALA A 30 14.91 2.03 15.70
N ALA A 31 13.59 1.84 15.81
CA ALA A 31 12.67 2.02 14.69
C ALA A 31 12.72 3.49 14.21
N VAL A 32 12.73 3.73 12.91
CA VAL A 32 12.88 5.09 12.38
C VAL A 32 12.24 5.27 11.00
N THR A 33 11.69 6.46 10.77
CA THR A 33 11.12 6.86 9.47
C THR A 33 11.81 8.10 8.90
N PHE A 34 12.08 8.08 7.61
CA PHE A 34 12.73 9.14 6.84
C PHE A 34 11.95 9.48 5.57
N THR A 35 12.12 10.71 5.08
CA THR A 35 11.81 11.05 3.69
C THR A 35 13.07 11.40 2.94
N PHE A 36 13.08 11.07 1.66
CA PHE A 36 14.03 11.57 0.68
C PHE A 36 13.29 12.49 -0.28
N ASP A 37 13.78 13.72 -0.42
CA ASP A 37 13.22 14.76 -1.27
C ASP A 37 14.06 14.94 -2.53
N PHE A 38 13.42 14.85 -3.70
CA PHE A 38 14.07 15.02 -5.00
C PHE A 38 14.12 16.47 -5.49
N ASP A 39 13.22 17.33 -4.99
CA ASP A 39 13.03 18.70 -5.49
C ASP A 39 13.67 19.75 -4.58
N ALA A 40 14.04 19.36 -3.35
CA ALA A 40 15.01 20.11 -2.58
C ALA A 40 16.30 20.21 -3.41
N GLY A 41 16.76 21.43 -3.69
CA GLY A 41 18.00 21.69 -4.46
C GLY A 41 19.26 21.03 -3.87
N GLU A 42 19.12 20.39 -2.72
CA GLU A 42 20.03 19.40 -2.16
C GLU A 42 19.22 18.12 -1.93
N PHE A 43 19.68 16.97 -2.43
CA PHE A 43 19.08 15.65 -2.23
C PHE A 43 19.10 15.27 -0.74
N LEU A 44 18.13 15.76 0.02
CA LEU A 44 18.16 15.77 1.48
C LEU A 44 17.34 14.62 2.07
N TRP A 45 18.02 13.83 2.91
CA TRP A 45 17.35 12.92 3.83
C TRP A 45 16.85 13.67 5.05
N LYS A 46 15.58 13.46 5.39
CA LYS A 46 14.95 14.04 6.57
C LYS A 46 14.39 12.95 7.47
N ARG A 47 14.84 12.91 8.73
CA ARG A 47 14.28 12.06 9.77
C ARG A 47 12.98 12.66 10.30
N HIS A 48 11.93 11.85 10.41
CA HIS A 48 10.62 12.27 10.93
C HIS A 48 10.36 11.83 12.37
N GLY A 49 10.88 10.68 12.78
CA GLY A 49 10.74 10.23 14.16
C GLY A 49 11.17 8.78 14.39
N GLU A 50 11.07 8.36 15.65
CA GLU A 50 11.38 7.02 16.15
C GLU A 50 10.14 6.14 16.15
N TRP A 51 9.53 6.00 14.98
CA TRP A 51 8.34 5.19 14.77
C TRP A 51 8.38 4.63 13.35
N VAL A 52 7.52 3.66 13.11
CA VAL A 52 7.44 2.91 11.86
C VAL A 52 6.03 2.92 11.32
N LEU A 53 5.92 3.02 10.00
CA LEU A 53 4.64 2.94 9.31
C LEU A 53 4.00 1.56 9.48
N PRO A 54 2.67 1.45 9.43
CA PRO A 54 1.94 0.22 9.72
C PRO A 54 1.85 -0.74 8.51
N PHE A 55 2.81 -0.68 7.58
CA PHE A 55 2.70 -1.36 6.28
C PHE A 55 3.63 -2.57 6.14
N ALA A 56 3.07 -3.69 5.69
CA ALA A 56 3.83 -4.79 5.14
C ALA A 56 4.23 -4.45 3.70
N GLY A 57 5.52 -4.15 3.51
CA GLY A 57 6.07 -3.82 2.20
C GLY A 57 5.67 -2.43 1.70
N ARG A 58 5.05 -2.36 0.52
CA ARG A 58 4.76 -1.08 -0.17
C ARG A 58 3.42 -0.49 0.24
N ALA A 59 3.36 0.84 0.27
CA ALA A 59 2.13 1.60 0.36
C ALA A 59 1.99 2.55 -0.85
N HIS A 60 0.76 2.96 -1.13
CA HIS A 60 0.40 3.80 -2.27
C HIS A 60 -0.22 5.10 -1.79
N LEU A 61 0.22 6.23 -2.34
CA LEU A 61 -0.45 7.50 -2.12
C LEU A 61 -1.82 7.49 -2.81
N ASP A 62 -2.87 7.76 -2.04
CA ASP A 62 -4.24 7.89 -2.52
C ASP A 62 -4.75 9.30 -2.20
N HIS A 63 -4.94 10.10 -3.24
CA HIS A 63 -5.35 11.50 -3.09
C HIS A 63 -6.81 11.64 -2.61
N ASP A 64 -7.68 10.69 -2.97
CA ASP A 64 -9.10 10.72 -2.60
C ASP A 64 -9.26 10.40 -1.10
N LEU A 65 -8.39 9.57 -0.54
CA LEU A 65 -8.31 9.28 0.89
C LEU A 65 -7.38 10.22 1.66
N GLY A 66 -6.55 11.00 0.98
CA GLY A 66 -5.58 11.92 1.58
C GLY A 66 -4.46 11.21 2.36
N GLY A 67 -4.09 9.98 1.97
CA GLY A 67 -3.20 9.15 2.77
C GLY A 67 -2.47 8.06 2.01
N PHE A 68 -1.54 7.39 2.69
CA PHE A 68 -0.86 6.20 2.18
C PHE A 68 -1.65 4.95 2.56
N VAL A 69 -1.97 4.12 1.57
CA VAL A 69 -2.70 2.86 1.72
C VAL A 69 -1.76 1.69 1.50
N GLY A 70 -1.71 0.75 2.43
CA GLY A 70 -0.90 -0.46 2.33
C GLY A 70 -1.49 -1.65 3.08
N LEU A 71 -0.90 -2.82 2.91
CA LEU A 71 -1.24 -4.01 3.70
C LEU A 71 -0.78 -3.82 5.15
N SER A 72 -1.56 -4.26 6.12
CA SER A 72 -1.16 -4.21 7.52
C SER A 72 0.08 -5.08 7.76
N LYS A 73 1.00 -4.59 8.58
CA LYS A 73 2.16 -5.36 9.06
C LYS A 73 1.91 -6.15 10.34
N ASP A 74 0.83 -5.81 11.06
CA ASP A 74 0.57 -6.40 12.37
C ASP A 74 0.10 -7.86 12.19
N PRO A 75 0.76 -8.85 12.81
CA PRO A 75 0.39 -10.26 12.74
C PRO A 75 -1.07 -10.56 13.11
N ASP A 76 -1.68 -9.75 13.97
CA ASP A 76 -3.07 -9.94 14.41
C ASP A 76 -4.10 -9.42 13.38
N THR A 77 -3.63 -8.72 12.34
CA THR A 77 -4.48 -8.10 11.30
C THR A 77 -4.04 -8.46 9.89
N VAL A 78 -3.40 -9.62 9.73
CA VAL A 78 -2.95 -10.14 8.43
C VAL A 78 -4.11 -10.16 7.44
N GLY A 79 -3.88 -9.60 6.24
CA GLY A 79 -4.88 -9.50 5.18
C GLY A 79 -5.77 -8.24 5.24
N HIS A 80 -5.64 -7.42 6.28
CA HIS A 80 -6.27 -6.10 6.34
C HIS A 80 -5.41 -5.04 5.64
N LEU A 81 -6.06 -3.95 5.23
CA LEU A 81 -5.38 -2.75 4.76
C LEU A 81 -5.32 -1.70 5.86
N CYS A 82 -4.34 -0.82 5.80
CA CYS A 82 -4.24 0.36 6.64
C CYS A 82 -4.15 1.60 5.75
N CYS A 83 -4.67 2.73 6.25
CA CYS A 83 -4.44 4.05 5.66
C CYS A 83 -3.83 4.98 6.71
N CYS A 84 -2.67 5.58 6.42
CA CYS A 84 -2.04 6.60 7.27
C CYS A 84 -2.07 7.96 6.60
N ASP A 85 -2.13 9.03 7.39
CA ASP A 85 -2.05 10.41 6.89
C ASP A 85 -0.74 10.63 6.11
N ALA A 86 -0.82 11.36 4.99
CA ALA A 86 0.31 11.67 4.12
C ALA A 86 1.13 12.90 4.54
N ALA A 87 0.76 13.60 5.62
CA ALA A 87 1.39 14.84 6.07
C ALA A 87 2.84 14.66 6.60
N PHE A 88 3.79 14.50 5.69
CA PHE A 88 5.24 14.53 5.97
C PHE A 88 5.91 15.87 5.64
N SER A 89 5.17 16.85 5.10
CA SER A 89 5.68 18.18 4.78
C SER A 89 5.79 19.05 6.05
N GLY A 90 6.86 19.84 6.16
CA GLY A 90 7.04 20.84 7.22
C GLY A 90 8.43 20.84 7.87
N THR A 91 8.92 22.02 8.21
CA THR A 91 10.32 22.34 8.56
C THR A 91 10.69 22.14 10.04
N GLY A 92 9.83 21.49 10.83
CA GLY A 92 10.01 21.29 12.28
C GLY A 92 11.21 20.43 12.69
N ASP A 93 11.60 20.59 13.96
CA ASP A 93 12.81 20.16 14.70
C ASP A 93 13.09 18.65 14.81
N GLY A 94 12.56 17.83 13.90
CA GLY A 94 13.04 16.46 13.71
C GLY A 94 12.45 15.38 14.61
N ARG A 95 11.38 15.67 15.39
CA ARG A 95 10.62 14.61 16.09
C ARG A 95 9.11 14.85 16.02
N ARG A 96 8.49 14.32 14.97
CA ARG A 96 7.03 14.31 14.79
C ARG A 96 6.41 13.12 15.52
N PRO A 97 5.17 13.25 16.04
CA PRO A 97 4.41 12.07 16.46
C PRO A 97 4.20 11.13 15.27
N ALA A 98 3.99 9.84 15.56
CA ALA A 98 3.61 8.88 14.52
C ALA A 98 2.31 9.34 13.84
N PRO A 99 2.20 9.21 12.50
CA PRO A 99 0.98 9.57 11.80
C PRO A 99 -0.19 8.74 12.32
N ALA A 100 -1.34 9.39 12.50
CA ALA A 100 -2.58 8.67 12.76
C ALA A 100 -2.86 7.74 11.58
N TRP A 101 -3.34 6.54 11.88
CA TRP A 101 -3.67 5.54 10.89
C TRP A 101 -4.99 4.87 11.24
N LYS A 102 -5.62 4.32 10.21
CA LYS A 102 -6.92 3.65 10.29
C LYS A 102 -6.80 2.26 9.72
N LEU A 103 -7.25 1.28 10.49
CA LEU A 103 -7.34 -0.10 10.04
C LEU A 103 -8.58 -0.29 9.17
N GLY A 104 -8.42 -1.06 8.10
CA GLY A 104 -9.50 -1.54 7.25
C GLY A 104 -10.35 -2.55 8.01
N ARG A 105 -11.67 -2.41 7.92
CA ARG A 105 -12.59 -3.31 8.62
C ARG A 105 -12.46 -4.75 8.18
N GLU A 106 -12.13 -4.96 6.92
CA GLU A 106 -12.31 -6.27 6.30
C GLU A 106 -11.00 -6.95 5.96
N ASN A 107 -10.98 -8.26 6.21
CA ASN A 107 -9.89 -9.12 5.76
C ASN A 107 -10.05 -9.44 4.28
N LEU A 108 -9.01 -9.19 3.49
CA LEU A 108 -8.99 -9.41 2.05
C LEU A 108 -8.28 -10.71 1.65
N PHE A 109 -7.72 -11.46 2.60
CA PHE A 109 -7.07 -12.75 2.38
C PHE A 109 -8.03 -13.94 2.28
N GLY A 110 -9.34 -13.69 2.34
CA GLY A 110 -10.37 -14.68 2.09
C GLY A 110 -10.71 -15.45 3.37
N GLU A 111 -11.86 -16.12 3.36
CA GLU A 111 -12.38 -16.86 4.51
C GLU A 111 -12.43 -18.37 4.25
N ASP A 112 -11.94 -18.82 3.09
CA ASP A 112 -11.94 -20.24 2.74
C ASP A 112 -10.91 -20.99 3.59
N PRO A 113 -11.33 -21.90 4.49
CA PRO A 113 -10.40 -22.64 5.34
C PRO A 113 -9.49 -23.61 4.56
N GLY A 114 -9.82 -23.94 3.31
CA GLY A 114 -8.97 -24.73 2.42
C GLY A 114 -7.86 -23.92 1.72
N GLU A 115 -7.88 -22.60 1.82
CA GLU A 115 -6.88 -21.71 1.22
C GLU A 115 -5.83 -21.27 2.27
N ARG A 116 -4.56 -21.66 2.08
CA ARG A 116 -3.43 -21.15 2.86
C ARG A 116 -2.84 -19.92 2.18
N HIS A 117 -2.79 -18.78 2.87
CA HIS A 117 -2.12 -17.58 2.36
C HIS A 117 -0.61 -17.79 2.22
N VAL A 118 -0.05 -17.42 1.07
CA VAL A 118 1.40 -17.49 0.80
C VAL A 118 2.02 -16.09 0.74
N GLY A 119 1.37 -15.17 0.02
CA GLY A 119 1.87 -13.81 -0.15
C GLY A 119 0.87 -12.94 -0.88
N ALA A 120 1.10 -11.62 -0.93
CA ALA A 120 0.22 -10.71 -1.65
C ALA A 120 0.94 -9.45 -2.14
N THR A 121 0.40 -8.89 -3.23
CA THR A 121 0.73 -7.54 -3.69
C THR A 121 -0.54 -6.71 -3.82
N LEU A 122 -0.51 -5.51 -3.24
CA LEU A 122 -1.51 -4.48 -3.44
C LEU A 122 -1.11 -3.56 -4.60
N VAL A 123 -2.05 -3.29 -5.49
CA VAL A 123 -1.87 -2.42 -6.67
C VAL A 123 -2.88 -1.29 -6.63
N HIS A 124 -2.42 -0.04 -6.65
CA HIS A 124 -3.28 1.13 -6.86
C HIS A 124 -3.62 1.24 -8.36
N MET A 125 -4.91 1.28 -8.69
CA MET A 125 -5.41 1.29 -10.07
C MET A 125 -5.81 2.70 -10.55
N GLY A 126 -5.57 3.73 -9.74
CA GLY A 126 -5.90 5.11 -10.02
C GLY A 126 -7.39 5.44 -10.00
N GLY A 127 -7.71 6.66 -9.56
CA GLY A 127 -9.05 7.25 -9.55
C GLY A 127 -10.08 6.53 -8.66
N LYS A 128 -10.76 7.29 -7.79
CA LYS A 128 -11.81 6.80 -6.88
C LYS A 128 -11.32 5.72 -5.94
N SER A 129 -10.11 5.88 -5.45
CA SER A 129 -9.40 4.96 -4.56
C SER A 129 -9.57 3.49 -4.94
N ARG A 130 -9.37 3.17 -6.22
CA ARG A 130 -9.50 1.81 -6.73
C ARG A 130 -8.21 1.04 -6.56
N PHE A 131 -8.32 -0.17 -6.04
CA PHE A 131 -7.20 -1.07 -5.81
C PHE A 131 -7.50 -2.47 -6.32
N CYS A 132 -6.44 -3.19 -6.62
CA CYS A 132 -6.46 -4.63 -6.81
C CYS A 132 -5.50 -5.27 -5.80
N LEU A 133 -6.01 -6.21 -5.01
CA LEU A 133 -5.19 -7.10 -4.23
C LEU A 133 -4.98 -8.39 -5.03
N VAL A 134 -3.73 -8.85 -5.08
CA VAL A 134 -3.33 -10.10 -5.74
C VAL A 134 -2.65 -11.00 -4.69
N PRO A 135 -3.42 -11.70 -3.84
CA PRO A 135 -2.90 -12.75 -2.98
C PRO A 135 -2.60 -14.00 -3.81
N CYS A 136 -1.49 -14.66 -3.47
CA CYS A 136 -1.28 -16.06 -3.78
C CYS A 136 -1.77 -16.92 -2.62
N VAL A 137 -2.54 -17.95 -2.95
CA VAL A 137 -3.01 -18.96 -2.00
C VAL A 137 -2.56 -20.34 -2.45
N ALA A 138 -2.23 -21.19 -1.49
CA ALA A 138 -2.01 -22.61 -1.70
C ALA A 138 -3.27 -23.37 -1.31
N VAL A 139 -3.70 -24.29 -2.17
CA VAL A 139 -4.82 -25.19 -1.96
C VAL A 139 -4.28 -26.61 -1.98
N GLU A 140 -4.70 -27.42 -1.01
CA GLU A 140 -4.37 -28.85 -1.00
C GLU A 140 -5.19 -29.55 -2.09
N ASP A 141 -4.50 -30.20 -3.03
CA ASP A 141 -5.11 -31.06 -4.04
C ASP A 141 -4.79 -32.52 -3.71
N ASP A 142 -5.85 -33.29 -3.44
CA ASP A 142 -5.81 -34.70 -3.08
C ASP A 142 -4.98 -35.57 -4.05
N ASN A 143 -4.84 -35.15 -5.31
CA ASN A 143 -4.25 -35.97 -6.37
C ASN A 143 -2.93 -35.42 -6.93
N ALA A 144 -2.58 -34.15 -6.66
CA ALA A 144 -1.45 -33.45 -7.29
C ALA A 144 -0.49 -32.74 -6.32
N GLY A 145 -0.77 -32.74 -5.01
CA GLY A 145 0.02 -31.99 -4.02
C GLY A 145 -0.50 -30.57 -3.83
N GLN A 146 0.37 -29.59 -3.57
CA GLN A 146 -0.06 -28.19 -3.45
C GLN A 146 -0.28 -27.54 -4.81
N CYS A 147 -1.50 -27.03 -5.04
CA CYS A 147 -1.83 -26.18 -6.16
C CYS A 147 -1.83 -24.72 -5.70
N TYR A 148 -1.33 -23.80 -6.54
CA TYR A 148 -1.31 -22.38 -6.22
C TYR A 148 -2.24 -21.59 -7.12
N MET A 149 -2.92 -20.62 -6.55
CA MET A 149 -3.86 -19.76 -7.25
C MET A 149 -3.63 -18.30 -6.89
N TYR A 150 -3.81 -17.40 -7.86
CA TYR A 150 -3.96 -15.98 -7.59
C TYR A 150 -5.44 -15.64 -7.42
N ARG A 151 -5.79 -14.98 -6.30
CA ARG A 151 -7.15 -14.50 -6.04
C ARG A 151 -7.27 -13.00 -6.22
N LEU A 152 -7.40 -12.56 -7.46
CA LEU A 152 -7.54 -11.14 -7.79
C LEU A 152 -8.81 -10.57 -7.18
N THR A 153 -8.65 -9.59 -6.30
CA THR A 153 -9.76 -8.90 -5.62
C THR A 153 -9.69 -7.41 -5.95
N THR A 154 -10.58 -6.91 -6.79
CA THR A 154 -10.68 -5.47 -7.11
C THR A 154 -11.73 -4.80 -6.23
N PHE A 155 -11.46 -3.60 -5.74
CA PHE A 155 -12.36 -2.85 -4.87
C PHE A 155 -12.05 -1.35 -4.91
N SER A 156 -12.98 -0.54 -4.41
CA SER A 156 -12.77 0.87 -4.06
C SER A 156 -12.72 1.00 -2.55
N LEU A 157 -11.80 1.83 -2.06
CA LEU A 157 -11.73 2.21 -0.66
C LEU A 157 -12.49 3.50 -0.39
N SER A 158 -13.00 3.61 0.83
CA SER A 158 -13.66 4.81 1.36
C SER A 158 -13.61 4.79 2.88
N TYR A 159 -13.93 5.92 3.51
CA TYR A 159 -14.21 5.96 4.94
C TYR A 159 -15.69 5.68 5.20
N GLY A 160 -15.98 4.73 6.09
CA GLY A 160 -17.33 4.47 6.58
C GLY A 160 -17.80 5.54 7.55
N GLU A 161 -19.06 5.45 8.01
CA GLU A 161 -19.67 6.44 8.91
C GLU A 161 -18.89 6.66 10.22
N ASN A 162 -18.22 5.61 10.73
CA ASN A 162 -17.42 5.70 11.95
C ASN A 162 -15.97 6.17 11.68
N GLY A 163 -15.65 6.52 10.44
CA GLY A 163 -14.32 6.95 10.02
C GLY A 163 -13.34 5.82 9.69
N ASP A 164 -13.73 4.56 9.84
CA ASP A 164 -12.90 3.39 9.50
C ASP A 164 -12.73 3.24 7.99
N LEU A 165 -11.58 2.70 7.58
CA LEU A 165 -11.35 2.35 6.18
C LEU A 165 -12.20 1.12 5.80
N THR A 166 -12.86 1.16 4.66
CA THR A 166 -13.70 0.04 4.18
C THR A 166 -13.73 -0.07 2.67
N THR A 167 -13.93 -1.30 2.19
CA THR A 167 -14.23 -1.59 0.78
C THR A 167 -15.71 -1.44 0.41
N GLY A 168 -16.58 -1.27 1.41
CA GLY A 168 -18.03 -1.31 1.24
C GLY A 168 -18.48 -2.59 0.52
N LYS A 169 -19.35 -2.43 -0.50
CA LYS A 169 -19.86 -3.54 -1.33
C LYS A 169 -19.17 -3.63 -2.70
N SER A 170 -18.00 -3.00 -2.85
CA SER A 170 -17.36 -2.82 -4.16
C SER A 170 -16.54 -4.03 -4.64
N ARG A 171 -16.28 -5.02 -3.76
CA ARG A 171 -15.39 -6.14 -4.05
C ARG A 171 -15.86 -6.98 -5.23
N ARG A 172 -14.92 -7.31 -6.11
CA ARG A 172 -15.10 -8.29 -7.18
C ARG A 172 -13.90 -9.24 -7.17
N VAL A 173 -14.18 -10.53 -7.07
CA VAL A 173 -13.17 -11.57 -6.95
C VAL A 173 -13.08 -12.38 -8.25
N ARG A 174 -11.85 -12.72 -8.63
CA ARG A 174 -11.50 -13.61 -9.73
C ARG A 174 -10.35 -14.51 -9.29
N TYR A 175 -10.33 -15.71 -9.84
CA TYR A 175 -9.30 -16.69 -9.56
C TYR A 175 -8.51 -17.02 -10.83
N TYR A 176 -7.22 -17.26 -10.66
CA TYR A 176 -6.33 -17.72 -11.73
C TYR A 176 -5.44 -18.83 -11.20
N ASN A 177 -5.48 -20.00 -11.85
CA ASN A 177 -4.63 -21.13 -11.50
C ASN A 177 -3.20 -20.86 -11.96
N VAL A 178 -2.25 -20.91 -11.03
CA VAL A 178 -0.82 -20.77 -11.36
C VAL A 178 -0.36 -22.05 -12.05
N PRO A 179 0.21 -21.98 -13.26
CA PRO A 179 0.73 -23.17 -13.92
C PRO A 179 1.81 -23.85 -13.07
N SER A 180 1.80 -25.17 -12.98
CA SER A 180 2.73 -25.95 -12.14
C SER A 180 4.23 -25.75 -12.45
N LYS A 181 4.56 -25.26 -13.65
CA LYS A 181 5.94 -24.91 -14.03
C LYS A 181 6.42 -23.58 -13.43
N ALA A 182 5.51 -22.79 -12.86
CA ALA A 182 5.75 -21.47 -12.27
C ALA A 182 5.53 -21.45 -10.75
N SER A 183 5.27 -22.59 -10.12
CA SER A 183 4.88 -22.71 -8.72
C SER A 183 6.04 -23.12 -7.81
N THR A 184 7.01 -22.24 -7.60
CA THR A 184 7.91 -22.34 -6.45
C THR A 184 7.44 -21.36 -5.37
N GLU A 185 7.25 -21.84 -4.14
CA GLU A 185 6.66 -21.07 -3.03
C GLU A 185 7.33 -19.69 -2.83
N SER A 186 8.65 -19.61 -2.94
CA SER A 186 9.42 -18.35 -2.81
C SER A 186 9.10 -17.29 -3.86
N LEU A 187 8.72 -17.69 -5.09
CA LEU A 187 8.28 -16.74 -6.13
C LEU A 187 6.86 -16.21 -5.88
N LEU A 188 6.11 -16.91 -5.03
CA LEU A 188 4.69 -16.65 -4.77
C LEU A 188 4.45 -15.83 -3.50
N GLU A 189 5.45 -15.71 -2.62
CA GLU A 189 5.43 -14.84 -1.43
C GLU A 189 5.33 -13.35 -1.78
N SER A 190 5.81 -12.94 -2.95
CA SER A 190 5.82 -11.54 -3.39
C SER A 190 5.50 -11.41 -4.88
N PRO A 191 4.24 -11.68 -5.29
CA PRO A 191 3.87 -11.66 -6.68
C PRO A 191 4.08 -10.26 -7.27
N VAL A 192 4.78 -10.16 -8.40
CA VAL A 192 4.99 -8.86 -9.06
C VAL A 192 3.74 -8.51 -9.85
N ALA A 193 3.08 -7.40 -9.48
CA ALA A 193 1.90 -6.89 -10.17
C ALA A 193 1.94 -5.35 -10.25
N PHE A 194 1.42 -4.82 -11.35
CA PHE A 194 1.28 -3.39 -11.62
C PHE A 194 0.05 -3.14 -12.51
N TRP A 195 -0.48 -1.92 -12.45
CA TRP A 195 -1.57 -1.45 -13.29
C TRP A 195 -1.01 -0.63 -14.46
N LEU A 196 -1.62 -0.75 -15.64
CA LEU A 196 -1.21 -0.12 -16.90
C LEU A 196 -2.24 0.93 -17.35
#